data_AF-Q06G81-F1
#
_entry.id   AF-Q06G81-F1
#
_cell.length_a   1.000
_cell.length_b   1.000
_cell.length_c   1.000
_cell.angle_alpha   90.00
_cell.angle_beta   90.00
_cell.angle_gamma   90.00
#
_symmetry.space_group_name_H-M   'P 1'
#
loop_
_entity.id
_entity.type
_entity.pdbx_description
1 polymer ?
#
loop_
_entity_poly.entity_id
_entity_poly.type
_entity_poly.pdbx_seq_one_letter_code
_entity_poly.pdbx_strand_id
1 'polypeptide(L)'
;MDGTAAVIELAGTEERGVGTALRAALDCRMFDVVRIGPGLDMWIDEEGLLVGEPVVNRVATLIAKAHGFVWQPYVGAVVFTSVDDEGETQSLREGQVEALLTTARVGGAVVVDATVDEAEVGA
;
A
#
# COMPACT_ATOMS: atom_id res chain seq x y z
N MET A 1 -2.31 8.63 -12.67
CA MET A 1 -2.32 7.22 -12.21
C MET A 1 -3.42 6.49 -12.93
N ASP A 2 -3.09 5.30 -13.43
CA ASP A 2 -3.97 4.36 -14.13
C ASP A 2 -4.88 3.57 -13.19
N GLY A 3 -4.67 3.69 -11.87
CA GLY A 3 -5.49 3.03 -10.85
C GLY A 3 -5.06 1.60 -10.55
N THR A 4 -3.88 1.20 -11.03
CA THR A 4 -3.33 -0.14 -10.80
C THR A 4 -2.97 -0.31 -9.33
N ALA A 5 -3.37 -1.44 -8.73
CA ALA A 5 -2.90 -1.92 -7.44
C ALA A 5 -2.06 -3.17 -7.67
N ALA A 6 -0.86 -3.23 -7.09
CA ALA A 6 0.05 -4.35 -7.23
C ALA A 6 0.66 -4.71 -5.87
N VAL A 7 0.88 -6.01 -5.66
CA VAL A 7 1.72 -6.50 -4.56
C VAL A 7 3.16 -6.41 -5.03
N ILE A 8 4.02 -5.79 -4.22
CA ILE A 8 5.44 -5.64 -4.50
C ILE A 8 6.25 -6.20 -3.33
N GLU A 9 7.41 -6.76 -3.64
CA GLU A 9 8.43 -7.04 -2.63
C GLU A 9 9.09 -5.72 -2.22
N LEU A 10 8.85 -5.30 -0.98
CA LEU A 10 9.67 -4.25 -0.39
C LEU A 10 11.03 -4.88 -0.11
N ALA A 11 12.03 -4.57 -0.95
CA ALA A 11 13.40 -5.04 -0.78
C ALA A 11 14.02 -4.45 0.51
N GLY A 12 13.61 -4.99 1.65
CA GLY A 12 14.09 -4.71 2.98
C GLY A 12 15.11 -5.75 3.42
N THR A 13 16.00 -6.18 2.53
CA THR A 13 17.00 -7.19 2.88
C THR A 13 18.28 -6.50 3.36
N GLU A 14 18.34 -6.34 4.68
CA GLU A 14 19.53 -6.22 5.55
C GLU A 14 20.49 -5.02 5.40
N GLU A 15 20.68 -4.40 4.23
CA GLU A 15 21.71 -3.35 4.06
C GLU A 15 21.21 -1.90 4.06
N ARG A 16 19.95 -1.62 3.67
CA ARG A 16 19.46 -0.24 3.44
C ARG A 16 18.18 0.18 4.19
N GLY A 17 17.53 -0.74 4.90
CA GLY A 17 16.36 -0.48 5.75
C GLY A 17 15.06 -0.14 5.02
N VAL A 18 13.93 -0.35 5.70
CA VAL A 18 12.55 -0.17 5.19
C VAL A 18 12.33 1.21 4.56
N GLY A 19 12.87 2.28 5.16
CA GLY A 19 12.72 3.63 4.63
C GLY A 19 13.33 3.83 3.23
N THR A 20 14.40 3.11 2.89
CA THR A 20 14.96 3.16 1.52
C THR A 20 14.04 2.47 0.53
N ALA A 21 13.47 1.33 0.91
CA ALA A 21 12.50 0.60 0.10
C ALA A 21 11.22 1.42 -0.13
N LEU A 22 10.71 2.10 0.90
CA LEU A 22 9.52 2.96 0.78
C LEU A 22 9.75 4.13 -0.18
N ARG A 23 10.88 4.84 -0.08
CA ARG A 23 11.22 5.92 -1.03
C ARG A 23 11.32 5.42 -2.46
N ALA A 24 11.92 4.25 -2.67
CA ALA A 24 12.02 3.65 -3.98
C ALA A 24 10.64 3.24 -4.54
N ALA A 25 9.77 2.68 -3.70
CA ALA A 25 8.43 2.26 -4.08
C ALA A 25 7.48 3.44 -4.35
N LEU A 26 7.60 4.51 -3.58
CA LEU A 26 6.79 5.74 -3.72
C LEU A 26 7.35 6.72 -4.75
N ASP A 27 8.61 6.52 -5.18
CA ASP A 27 9.38 7.48 -6.00
C ASP A 27 9.42 8.88 -5.37
N CYS A 28 9.70 8.96 -4.07
CA CYS A 28 9.69 10.19 -3.29
C CYS A 28 10.93 10.36 -2.42
N ARG A 29 11.14 11.58 -1.89
CA ARG A 29 12.22 11.84 -0.92
C ARG A 29 11.70 11.78 0.51
N MET A 30 10.51 12.32 0.71
CA MET A 30 9.81 12.32 1.99
C MET A 30 8.52 11.52 1.90
N PHE A 31 8.29 10.72 2.92
CA PHE A 31 7.06 9.95 3.08
C PHE A 31 6.52 10.14 4.49
N ASP A 32 5.22 10.00 4.62
CA ASP A 32 4.53 9.97 5.91
C ASP A 32 3.66 8.71 6.01
N VAL A 33 3.26 8.35 7.23
CA VAL A 33 2.42 7.19 7.51
C VAL A 33 1.05 7.62 8.01
N VAL A 34 0.02 7.11 7.34
CA VAL A 34 -1.35 7.20 7.80
C VAL A 34 -1.76 5.84 8.34
N ARG A 35 -1.95 5.75 9.66
CA ARG A 35 -2.48 4.54 10.29
C ARG A 35 -3.96 4.40 9.99
N ILE A 36 -4.31 3.62 8.98
CA ILE A 36 -5.70 3.49 8.51
C ILE A 36 -6.48 2.38 9.22
N GLY A 37 -5.82 1.55 10.04
CA GLY A 37 -6.52 0.60 10.89
C GLY A 37 -5.58 -0.11 11.86
N PRO A 38 -6.12 -0.95 12.76
CA PRO A 38 -5.31 -1.79 13.63
C PRO A 38 -4.41 -2.70 12.79
N GLY A 39 -3.09 -2.53 12.92
CA GLY A 39 -2.10 -3.31 12.18
C GLY A 39 -2.07 -3.04 10.68
N LEU A 40 -2.55 -1.88 10.21
CA LEU A 40 -2.53 -1.50 8.80
C LEU A 40 -2.11 -0.04 8.63
N ASP A 41 -0.97 0.13 7.95
CA ASP A 41 -0.39 1.43 7.63
C ASP A 41 -0.51 1.72 6.13
N MET A 42 -0.71 2.99 5.80
CA MET A 42 -0.70 3.52 4.45
C MET A 42 0.39 4.60 4.36
N TRP A 43 1.48 4.26 3.68
CA TRP A 43 2.59 5.15 3.40
C TRP A 43 2.27 6.01 2.19
N ILE A 44 2.50 7.30 2.31
CA ILE A 44 2.18 8.29 1.28
C ILE A 44 3.42 9.11 0.93
N ASP A 45 3.52 9.53 -0.32
CA ASP A 45 4.39 10.63 -0.70
C ASP A 45 3.81 11.94 -0.13
N GLU A 46 4.46 12.52 0.88
CA GLU A 46 4.00 13.78 1.48
C GLU A 46 4.23 14.99 0.56
N GLU A 47 5.16 14.87 -0.40
CA GLU A 47 5.51 15.93 -1.34
C GLU A 47 4.48 16.02 -2.49
N GLY A 48 3.68 14.97 -2.68
CA GLY A 48 2.70 14.86 -3.77
C GLY A 48 1.61 15.94 -3.75
N LEU A 49 1.35 16.60 -2.62
CA LEU A 49 0.44 17.75 -2.52
C LEU A 49 1.11 19.09 -2.88
N LEU A 50 2.44 19.14 -2.92
CA LEU A 50 3.23 20.35 -3.13
C LEU A 50 3.57 20.60 -4.61
N VAL A 51 3.27 19.65 -5.50
CA VAL A 51 3.46 19.80 -6.95
C VAL A 51 2.36 20.68 -7.56
N GLY A 52 2.66 21.31 -8.71
CA GLY A 52 1.74 22.27 -9.35
C GLY A 52 0.40 21.67 -9.78
N GLU A 53 0.37 20.38 -10.13
CA GLU A 53 -0.85 19.65 -10.51
C GLU A 53 -0.88 18.27 -9.81
N PRO A 54 -1.43 18.19 -8.59
CA PRO A 54 -1.45 16.95 -7.83
C PRO A 54 -2.41 15.93 -8.45
N VAL A 55 -1.94 14.70 -8.62
CA VAL A 55 -2.72 13.60 -9.23
C VAL A 55 -3.35 12.75 -8.14
N VAL A 56 -4.69 12.81 -8.01
CA VAL A 56 -5.45 12.05 -7.01
C VAL A 56 -5.36 10.54 -7.23
N ASN A 57 -4.95 9.82 -6.19
CA ASN A 57 -5.06 8.37 -6.07
C ASN A 57 -6.48 7.99 -5.66
N ARG A 58 -7.35 7.72 -6.64
CA ARG A 58 -8.74 7.37 -6.37
C ARG A 58 -8.89 6.07 -5.58
N VAL A 59 -8.04 5.09 -5.84
CA VAL A 59 -8.05 3.78 -5.16
C VAL A 59 -7.63 3.95 -3.70
N ALA A 60 -6.49 4.59 -3.44
CA ALA A 60 -6.05 4.86 -2.06
C ALA A 60 -7.07 5.70 -1.29
N THR A 61 -7.67 6.71 -1.95
CA THR A 61 -8.72 7.52 -1.34
C THR A 61 -9.96 6.70 -1.01
N LEU A 62 -10.36 5.75 -1.87
CA LEU A 62 -11.49 4.87 -1.59
C LEU A 62 -11.20 3.93 -0.42
N ILE A 63 -10.00 3.32 -0.39
CA ILE A 63 -9.55 2.46 0.72
C ILE A 63 -9.54 3.25 2.02
N ALA A 64 -8.91 4.43 2.05
CA ALA A 64 -8.86 5.26 3.25
C ALA A 64 -10.27 5.66 3.73
N LYS A 65 -11.18 5.99 2.80
CA LYS A 65 -12.60 6.25 3.13
C LYS A 65 -13.32 5.04 3.72
N ALA A 66 -13.07 3.83 3.20
CA ALA A 66 -13.61 2.59 3.77
C ALA A 66 -13.13 2.37 5.22
N HIS A 67 -12.00 2.96 5.58
CA HIS A 67 -11.42 2.99 6.91
C HIS A 67 -11.77 4.25 7.74
N GLY A 68 -12.68 5.10 7.26
CA GLY A 68 -13.16 6.29 7.98
C GLY A 68 -12.39 7.60 7.71
N PHE A 69 -11.36 7.57 6.87
CA PHE A 69 -10.55 8.73 6.50
C PHE A 69 -11.21 9.50 5.36
N VAL A 70 -12.18 10.36 5.69
CA VAL A 70 -13.04 11.06 4.70
C VAL A 70 -12.68 12.54 4.50
N TRP A 71 -11.71 13.08 5.24
CA TRP A 71 -11.43 14.52 5.28
C TRP A 71 -10.52 15.03 4.15
N GLN A 72 -9.79 14.15 3.45
CA GLN A 72 -8.92 14.54 2.34
C GLN A 72 -8.80 13.44 1.28
N PRO A 73 -8.55 13.81 0.01
CA PRO A 73 -8.06 12.87 -0.99
C PRO A 73 -6.57 12.57 -0.77
N TYR A 74 -6.13 11.40 -1.20
CA TYR A 74 -4.71 11.03 -1.29
C TYR A 74 -4.21 11.18 -2.72
N VAL A 75 -2.97 11.60 -2.89
CA VAL A 75 -2.34 11.93 -4.17
C VAL A 75 -1.06 11.11 -4.32
N GLY A 76 -0.66 10.85 -5.57
CA GLY A 76 0.55 10.07 -5.84
C GLY A 76 0.44 8.60 -5.45
N ALA A 77 1.55 7.87 -5.61
CA ALA A 77 1.63 6.47 -5.21
C ALA A 77 1.42 6.34 -3.69
N VAL A 78 0.89 5.20 -3.27
CA VAL A 78 0.82 4.81 -1.86
C VAL A 78 1.28 3.37 -1.71
N VAL A 79 1.81 3.04 -0.53
CA VAL A 79 2.18 1.67 -0.17
C VAL A 79 1.41 1.28 1.08
N PHE A 80 0.82 0.08 1.09
CA PHE A 80 0.17 -0.47 2.27
C PHE A 80 1.05 -1.54 2.91
N THR A 81 1.16 -1.54 4.23
CA THR A 81 1.92 -2.54 4.98
C THR A 81 1.17 -2.98 6.23
N SER A 82 1.50 -4.16 6.76
CA SER A 82 1.12 -4.48 8.13
C SER A 82 2.05 -3.76 9.09
N VAL A 83 1.60 -3.61 10.33
CA VAL A 83 2.43 -3.11 11.44
C VAL A 83 2.14 -3.97 12.66
N ASP A 84 3.16 -4.30 13.44
CA ASP A 84 3.00 -5.02 14.70
C ASP A 84 2.77 -4.09 15.89
N ASP A 85 2.64 -4.69 17.07
CA ASP A 85 2.38 -3.97 18.31
C ASP A 85 3.56 -3.08 18.76
N GLU A 86 4.76 -3.31 18.22
CA GLU A 86 5.96 -2.49 18.47
C GLU A 86 6.08 -1.33 17.48
N GLY A 87 5.25 -1.32 16.42
CA GLY A 87 5.27 -0.31 15.37
C GLY A 87 6.19 -0.65 14.20
N GLU A 88 6.70 -1.89 14.14
CA GLU A 88 7.58 -2.32 13.06
C GLU A 88 6.78 -2.67 11.81
N THR A 89 7.31 -2.21 10.66
CA THR A 89 6.69 -2.46 9.36
C THR A 89 6.85 -3.93 8.98
N GLN A 90 5.74 -4.59 8.66
CA GLN A 90 5.70 -5.99 8.25
C GLN A 90 5.01 -6.16 6.90
N SER A 91 5.25 -7.31 6.27
CA SER A 91 4.48 -7.75 5.11
C SER A 91 3.00 -7.83 5.45
N LEU A 92 2.15 -7.47 4.48
CA LEU A 92 0.71 -7.66 4.62
C LEU A 92 0.39 -9.14 4.83
N ARG A 93 -0.53 -9.41 5.75
CA ARG A 93 -1.14 -10.73 5.90
C ARG A 93 -2.08 -10.98 4.71
N GLU A 94 -2.26 -12.24 4.34
CA GLU A 94 -3.12 -12.65 3.21
C GLU A 94 -4.50 -11.99 3.23
N GLY A 95 -5.21 -12.03 4.35
CA GLY A 95 -6.53 -11.38 4.47
C GLY A 95 -6.50 -9.85 4.34
N GLN A 96 -5.38 -9.19 4.65
CA GLN A 96 -5.22 -7.75 4.42
C GLN A 96 -5.03 -7.47 2.93
N VAL A 97 -4.22 -8.29 2.25
CA VAL A 97 -4.04 -8.23 0.79
C VAL A 97 -5.39 -8.40 0.11
N GLU A 98 -6.15 -9.45 0.43
CA GLU A 98 -7.48 -9.70 -0.15
C GLU A 98 -8.46 -8.55 0.07
N ALA A 99 -8.50 -7.97 1.28
CA ALA A 99 -9.40 -6.86 1.61
C ALA A 99 -9.06 -5.58 0.82
N LEU A 100 -7.78 -5.24 0.73
CA LEU A 100 -7.30 -4.07 -0.03
C LEU A 100 -7.62 -4.23 -1.51
N LEU A 101 -7.34 -5.41 -2.05
CA LEU A 101 -7.56 -5.73 -3.46
C LEU A 101 -9.05 -5.79 -3.82
N THR A 102 -9.89 -6.32 -2.93
CA THR A 102 -11.35 -6.28 -3.09
C THR A 102 -11.86 -4.83 -3.13
N THR A 103 -11.36 -3.97 -2.24
CA THR A 103 -11.74 -2.55 -2.22
C THR A 103 -11.25 -1.82 -3.48
N ALA A 104 -10.03 -2.12 -3.96
CA ALA A 104 -9.51 -1.59 -5.21
C ALA A 104 -10.36 -2.00 -6.42
N ARG A 105 -10.87 -3.25 -6.45
CA ARG A 105 -11.80 -3.75 -7.47
C ARG A 105 -13.12 -3.02 -7.48
N VAL A 106 -13.70 -2.71 -6.32
CA VAL A 106 -14.93 -1.90 -6.21
C VAL A 106 -14.72 -0.48 -6.75
N GLY A 107 -13.48 0.05 -6.69
CA GLY A 107 -13.07 1.30 -7.32
C GLY A 107 -12.80 1.23 -8.83
N GLY A 108 -12.87 0.05 -9.45
CA GLY A 108 -12.66 -0.16 -10.89
C GLY A 108 -11.29 -0.73 -11.30
N ALA A 109 -10.50 -1.31 -10.39
CA ALA A 109 -9.18 -1.87 -10.71
C ALA A 109 -9.17 -3.42 -10.74
N VAL A 110 -8.45 -4.02 -11.70
CA VAL A 110 -8.21 -5.47 -11.77
C VAL A 110 -7.04 -5.82 -10.86
N VAL A 111 -7.16 -6.94 -10.14
CA VAL A 111 -6.11 -7.46 -9.25
C VAL A 111 -5.72 -8.85 -9.72
N VAL A 112 -4.43 -9.07 -9.87
CA VAL A 112 -3.78 -10.31 -10.32
C VAL A 112 -3.06 -10.96 -9.13
N ASP A 113 -3.20 -12.28 -9.03
CA ASP A 113 -2.62 -13.18 -8.04
C ASP A 113 -1.19 -13.60 -8.43
N ALA A 114 -0.31 -13.72 -7.44
CA ALA A 114 0.99 -14.38 -7.56
C ALA A 114 1.38 -15.06 -6.24
N THR A 115 0.70 -16.15 -5.86
CA THR A 115 1.35 -17.43 -5.53
C THR A 115 0.31 -18.57 -5.46
N VAL A 116 0.53 -19.61 -6.25
CA VAL A 116 0.03 -20.97 -6.01
C VAL A 116 0.83 -21.55 -4.86
N ASP A 117 0.16 -22.17 -3.89
CA ASP A 117 0.81 -23.04 -2.92
C ASP A 117 1.37 -24.27 -3.65
N GLU A 118 2.68 -24.50 -3.61
CA GLU A 118 3.24 -25.81 -3.98
C GLU A 118 3.10 -26.78 -2.80
N ALA A 119 1.86 -27.24 -2.58
CA ALA A 119 1.54 -28.48 -1.86
C ALA A 119 0.14 -28.92 -2.33
N GLU A 120 -0.11 -30.05 -3.01
CA GLU A 120 0.58 -31.34 -3.09
C GLU A 120 0.46 -31.89 -4.53
N VAL A 121 1.59 -32.27 -5.14
CA VAL A 121 1.60 -33.42 -6.07
C VAL A 121 2.44 -34.50 -5.40
N GLY A 122 1.76 -35.28 -4.57
CA GLY A 122 2.33 -36.39 -3.82
C GLY A 122 1.32 -37.51 -3.65
N ALA A 123 1.00 -38.21 -4.73
CA ALA A 123 0.67 -39.65 -4.77
C ALA A 123 0.64 -40.16 -6.22
#